data_AF-A0A7Y4ERP1-F1
#
_entry.id   AF-A0A7Y4ERP1-F1
#
_cell.length_a   1.000
_cell.length_b   1.000
_cell.length_c   1.000
_cell.angle_alpha   90.00
_cell.angle_beta   90.00
_cell.angle_gamma   90.00
#
_symmetry.space_group_name_H-M   'P 1'
#
loop_
_entity.id
_entity.type
_entity.pdbx_description
1 polymer ?
#
loop_
_entity_poly.entity_id
_entity_poly.type
_entity_poly.pdbx_seq_one_letter_code
_entity_poly.pdbx_strand_id
1 'polypeptide(L)'
;MKSSLLQAFFSVNSRCLSLLLLCFSSSLPAAEIEPWWLRHVFNTAQALPEANSLLNEVGLFDCGEEEATLLCSDEIKYYNEKVYVELELTDTKQTGKTDEITVTEEKLSTKFVSVVRFNTIFNAHTYTMLQANLRRDGFVIQSIVIGNEVFDVVKELAAAKQQNESPQSVDTKLITFMNQRRLVSDQASTWMTGKDSSPKVRLLREGSTLTLELFREAL
;
A
#
# COMPACT_ATOMS: atom_id res chain seq x y z
N MET A 1 -5.60 -56.63 51.24
CA MET A 1 -4.21 -56.41 51.70
C MET A 1 -3.46 -55.73 50.56
N LYS A 2 -3.45 -54.40 50.49
CA LYS A 2 -2.38 -53.46 50.93
C LYS A 2 -1.05 -53.61 50.17
N SER A 3 -0.78 -52.67 49.26
CA SER A 3 0.44 -51.81 49.14
C SER A 3 0.41 -51.22 47.71
N SER A 4 0.03 -49.97 47.44
CA SER A 4 0.55 -48.66 47.87
C SER A 4 1.96 -48.34 47.36
N LEU A 5 2.03 -47.21 46.63
CA LEU A 5 3.16 -46.30 46.37
C LEU A 5 4.07 -46.59 45.17
N LEU A 6 3.97 -45.73 44.14
CA LEU A 6 4.95 -44.66 43.92
C LEU A 6 4.38 -43.62 42.92
N GLN A 7 3.74 -42.58 43.45
CA GLN A 7 3.54 -41.33 42.72
C GLN A 7 4.87 -40.58 42.74
N ALA A 8 5.54 -40.52 41.60
CA ALA A 8 6.68 -39.62 41.41
C ALA A 8 6.15 -38.19 41.32
N PHE A 9 6.03 -37.53 42.47
CA PHE A 9 5.92 -36.08 42.54
C PHE A 9 7.24 -35.49 42.05
N PHE A 10 7.30 -35.08 40.78
CA PHE A 10 8.33 -34.14 40.34
C PHE A 10 8.10 -32.82 41.07
N SER A 11 8.86 -32.63 42.14
CA SER A 11 9.16 -31.35 42.73
C SER A 11 9.84 -30.47 41.68
N VAL A 12 9.05 -29.80 40.84
CA VAL A 12 9.55 -28.70 40.02
C VAL A 12 9.87 -27.57 40.99
N ASN A 13 11.16 -27.35 41.21
CA ASN A 13 11.68 -26.24 42.00
C ASN A 13 10.98 -24.94 41.56
N SER A 14 10.14 -24.38 42.44
CA SER A 14 9.40 -23.13 42.21
C SER A 14 10.33 -21.96 41.85
N ARG A 15 11.62 -22.05 42.22
CA ARG A 15 12.65 -21.07 41.85
C ARG A 15 13.13 -21.16 40.39
N CYS A 16 13.03 -22.31 39.74
CA CYS A 16 13.38 -22.45 38.31
C CYS A 16 12.29 -21.90 37.40
N LEU A 17 11.02 -21.97 37.82
CA LEU A 17 9.90 -21.48 37.01
C LEU A 17 9.91 -19.94 36.92
N SER A 18 10.27 -19.24 38.01
CA SER A 18 10.40 -17.78 38.02
C SER A 18 11.57 -17.27 37.15
N LEU A 19 12.66 -18.05 37.07
CA LEU A 19 13.82 -17.73 36.22
C LEU A 19 13.54 -17.96 34.73
N LEU A 20 12.74 -18.97 34.38
CA LEU A 20 12.29 -19.18 32.99
C LEU A 20 11.35 -18.06 32.51
N LEU A 21 10.43 -17.58 33.34
CA LEU A 21 9.51 -16.48 32.99
C LEU A 21 10.20 -15.12 32.77
N LEU A 22 11.33 -14.85 33.43
CA LEU A 22 12.13 -13.63 33.23
C LEU A 22 12.98 -13.63 31.95
N CYS A 23 13.25 -14.81 31.38
CA CYS A 23 14.01 -14.93 30.13
C CYS A 23 13.12 -14.82 28.88
N PHE A 24 11.79 -14.94 29.01
CA PHE A 24 10.85 -14.79 27.90
C PHE A 24 10.36 -13.35 27.66
N SER A 25 10.67 -12.40 28.56
CA SER A 25 10.25 -11.00 28.42
C SER A 25 11.23 -10.11 27.63
N SER A 26 12.41 -10.62 27.24
CA SER A 26 13.45 -9.84 26.57
C SER A 26 13.57 -10.06 25.07
N SER A 27 12.62 -10.76 24.44
CA SER A 27 12.56 -10.89 22.98
C SER A 27 11.15 -10.63 22.47
N LEU A 28 10.65 -9.42 22.71
CA LEU A 28 9.74 -8.84 21.74
C LEU A 28 10.62 -8.54 20.51
N PRO A 29 10.50 -9.26 19.38
CA PRO A 29 10.99 -8.71 18.12
C PRO A 29 10.49 -7.28 18.03
N ALA A 30 11.38 -6.33 17.76
CA ALA A 30 10.98 -5.01 17.31
C ALA A 30 10.08 -5.27 16.10
N ALA A 31 8.77 -5.21 16.31
CA ALA A 31 7.85 -5.20 15.21
C ALA A 31 8.26 -3.94 14.42
N GLU A 32 8.79 -4.13 13.22
CA GLU A 32 8.85 -3.07 12.23
C GLU A 32 7.40 -2.72 11.91
N ILE A 33 6.83 -1.89 12.78
CA ILE A 33 5.49 -1.35 12.66
C ILE A 33 5.53 -0.39 11.49
N GLU A 34 4.54 -0.51 10.62
CA GLU A 34 4.33 0.44 9.53
C GLU A 34 4.44 1.88 10.04
N PRO A 35 5.18 2.77 9.37
CA PRO A 35 5.31 4.16 9.81
C PRO A 35 3.93 4.79 10.00
N TRP A 36 3.75 5.56 11.07
CA TRP A 36 2.45 6.13 11.43
C TRP A 36 1.84 6.99 10.30
N TRP A 37 2.71 7.65 9.52
CA TRP A 37 2.32 8.53 8.43
C TRP A 37 1.80 7.78 7.20
N LEU A 38 2.16 6.50 7.02
CA LEU A 38 1.88 5.78 5.77
C LEU A 38 0.37 5.67 5.52
N ARG A 39 -0.40 5.28 6.54
CA ARG A 39 -1.88 5.24 6.45
C ARG A 39 -2.51 6.61 6.33
N HIS A 40 -1.83 7.65 6.81
CA HIS A 40 -2.32 9.01 6.67
C HIS A 40 -2.21 9.48 5.22
N VAL A 41 -1.13 9.15 4.50
CA VAL A 41 -0.92 9.62 3.12
C VAL A 41 -1.51 8.68 2.07
N PHE A 42 -1.38 7.36 2.29
CA PHE A 42 -1.88 6.31 1.44
C PHE A 42 -3.26 5.86 1.95
N ASN A 43 -4.28 6.65 1.61
CA ASN A 43 -5.65 6.46 2.06
C ASN A 43 -6.64 6.56 0.89
N THR A 44 -7.91 6.27 1.19
CA THR A 44 -9.01 6.31 0.22
C THR A 44 -9.81 7.63 0.23
N ALA A 45 -9.37 8.65 0.98
CA ALA A 45 -10.03 9.94 1.03
C ALA A 45 -9.80 10.73 -0.26
N GLN A 46 -10.80 11.50 -0.69
CA GLN A 46 -10.71 12.35 -1.89
C GLN A 46 -9.87 13.61 -1.69
N ALA A 47 -9.73 14.08 -0.45
CA ALA A 47 -8.92 15.25 -0.14
C ALA A 47 -7.43 14.88 -0.01
N LEU A 48 -6.55 15.79 -0.41
CA LEU A 48 -5.11 15.61 -0.21
C LEU A 48 -4.76 15.67 1.29
N PRO A 49 -3.92 14.75 1.79
CA PRO A 49 -3.34 14.83 3.13
C PRO A 49 -2.46 16.06 3.28
N GLU A 50 -2.49 16.70 4.46
CA GLU A 50 -1.57 17.78 4.80
C GLU A 50 -0.17 17.21 5.10
N ALA A 51 0.88 17.88 4.64
CA ALA A 51 2.26 17.42 4.73
C ALA A 51 3.08 18.14 5.81
N ASN A 52 2.53 19.15 6.49
CA ASN A 52 3.27 19.98 7.45
C ASN A 52 3.91 19.16 8.59
N SER A 53 3.24 18.10 9.05
CA SER A 53 3.79 17.18 10.06
C SER A 53 4.88 16.25 9.50
N LEU A 54 4.92 16.05 8.18
CA LEU A 54 5.83 15.13 7.51
C LEU A 54 7.20 15.76 7.21
N LEU A 55 7.26 17.09 7.07
CA LEU A 55 8.50 17.83 6.78
C LEU A 55 9.59 17.66 7.85
N ASN A 56 9.20 17.29 9.07
CA ASN A 56 10.12 17.07 10.20
C ASN A 56 10.09 15.63 10.71
N GLU A 57 9.48 14.71 9.94
CA GLU A 57 9.36 13.32 10.33
C GLU A 57 10.71 12.61 10.20
N VAL A 58 11.15 11.90 11.25
CA VAL A 58 12.49 11.27 11.29
C VAL A 58 12.68 10.21 10.19
N GLY A 59 11.60 9.58 9.74
CA GLY A 59 11.62 8.56 8.68
C GLY A 59 11.50 9.12 7.26
N LEU A 60 11.48 10.44 7.10
CA LEU A 60 11.38 11.12 5.81
C LEU A 60 12.48 12.17 5.69
N PHE A 61 13.03 12.32 4.49
CA PHE A 61 14.02 13.34 4.17
C PHE A 61 13.69 14.01 2.85
N ASP A 62 14.06 15.28 2.74
CA ASP A 62 13.90 16.02 1.49
C ASP A 62 14.89 15.49 0.45
N CYS A 63 14.34 15.04 -0.69
CA CYS A 63 15.08 14.47 -1.81
C CYS A 63 14.71 15.13 -3.14
N GLY A 64 13.97 16.24 -3.09
CA GLY A 64 13.62 17.02 -4.27
C GLY A 64 14.79 17.85 -4.78
N GLU A 65 14.72 18.28 -6.05
CA GLU A 65 15.63 19.30 -6.58
C GLU A 65 15.39 20.66 -5.91
N GLU A 66 14.13 20.93 -5.57
CA GLU A 66 13.69 22.11 -4.83
C GLU A 66 13.22 21.71 -3.43
N GLU A 67 13.50 22.56 -2.44
CA GLU A 67 13.11 22.29 -1.04
C GLU A 67 11.59 22.11 -0.88
N ALA A 68 11.21 21.14 -0.06
CA ALA A 68 9.83 20.80 0.29
C ALA A 68 8.94 20.51 -0.94
N THR A 69 9.51 19.91 -1.98
CA THR A 69 8.76 19.40 -3.15
C THR A 69 8.65 17.88 -3.18
N LEU A 70 9.62 17.15 -2.62
CA LEU A 70 9.64 15.69 -2.60
C LEU A 70 10.25 15.18 -1.30
N LEU A 71 9.50 14.37 -0.55
CA LEU A 71 10.02 13.65 0.61
C LEU A 71 10.23 12.18 0.26
N CYS A 72 11.38 11.64 0.60
CA CYS A 72 11.73 10.23 0.44
C CYS A 72 11.82 9.54 1.80
N SER A 73 11.52 8.25 1.83
CA SER A 73 11.81 7.37 2.97
C SER A 73 12.99 6.46 2.69
N ASP A 74 13.61 5.94 3.75
CA ASP A 74 14.39 4.69 3.67
C ASP A 74 13.46 3.49 3.36
N GLU A 75 14.02 2.28 3.33
CA GLU A 75 13.22 1.06 3.16
C GLU A 75 12.24 0.88 4.32
N ILE A 76 10.94 0.87 4.00
CA ILE A 76 9.87 0.59 4.96
C ILE A 76 9.06 -0.64 4.55
N LYS A 77 8.15 -1.06 5.42
CA LYS A 77 7.18 -2.12 5.13
C LYS A 77 5.82 -1.55 4.78
N TYR A 78 5.37 -1.84 3.56
CA TYR A 78 3.95 -1.79 3.21
C TYR A 78 3.38 -3.20 3.39
N TYR A 79 2.75 -3.42 4.55
CA TYR A 79 2.41 -4.74 5.07
C TYR A 79 3.65 -5.65 5.19
N ASN A 80 3.82 -6.57 4.24
CA ASN A 80 4.88 -7.56 4.19
C ASN A 80 5.88 -7.29 3.06
N GLU A 81 5.66 -6.24 2.25
CA GLU A 81 6.55 -5.87 1.15
C GLU A 81 7.46 -4.72 1.56
N LYS A 82 8.74 -4.85 1.21
CA LYS A 82 9.75 -3.81 1.38
C LYS A 82 9.70 -2.84 0.22
N VAL A 83 9.53 -1.56 0.53
CA VAL A 83 9.39 -0.48 -0.45
C VAL A 83 10.13 0.77 0.02
N TYR A 84 10.57 1.58 -0.93
CA TYR A 84 10.96 2.97 -0.71
C TYR A 84 9.78 3.85 -1.07
N VAL A 85 9.50 4.89 -0.27
CA VAL A 85 8.36 5.77 -0.52
C VAL A 85 8.83 7.15 -0.91
N GLU A 86 8.17 7.72 -1.90
CA GLU A 86 8.30 9.12 -2.30
C GLU A 86 6.95 9.82 -2.15
N LEU A 87 6.96 11.02 -1.58
CA LEU A 87 5.79 11.88 -1.37
C LEU A 87 6.00 13.18 -2.13
N GLU A 88 5.29 13.35 -3.23
CA GLU A 88 5.29 14.59 -4.00
C GLU A 88 4.40 15.62 -3.28
N LEU A 89 4.92 16.84 -3.11
CA LEU A 89 4.27 17.89 -2.34
C LEU A 89 3.77 19.03 -3.24
N THR A 90 2.63 19.63 -2.86
CA THR A 90 2.06 20.79 -3.54
C THR A 90 1.51 21.80 -2.54
N ASP A 91 1.51 23.09 -2.90
CA ASP A 91 0.82 24.14 -2.13
C ASP A 91 -0.69 24.20 -2.42
N THR A 92 -1.15 23.50 -3.47
CA THR A 92 -2.55 23.55 -3.90
C THR A 92 -3.38 22.53 -3.17
N LYS A 93 -4.34 23.00 -2.36
CA LYS A 93 -5.34 22.13 -1.75
C LYS A 93 -6.30 21.64 -2.83
N GLN A 94 -6.39 20.33 -3.05
CA GLN A 94 -7.52 19.75 -3.76
C GLN A 94 -8.63 19.44 -2.76
N THR A 95 -9.66 20.28 -2.75
CA THR A 95 -11.00 19.92 -2.29
C THR A 95 -11.78 19.48 -3.52
N GLY A 96 -12.57 18.41 -3.47
CA GLY A 96 -13.42 17.91 -4.57
C GLY A 96 -14.55 18.86 -4.99
N LYS A 97 -14.33 20.17 -4.91
CA LYS A 97 -15.20 21.26 -5.30
C LYS A 97 -14.28 22.43 -5.69
N THR A 98 -14.50 22.94 -6.90
CA THR A 98 -13.79 24.06 -7.51
C THR A 98 -13.96 25.31 -6.65
N ASP A 99 -13.07 25.51 -5.68
CA ASP A 99 -12.92 26.80 -5.02
C ASP A 99 -11.53 27.33 -5.37
N GLU A 100 -11.55 28.26 -6.31
CA GLU A 100 -10.49 29.21 -6.62
C GLU A 100 -10.14 29.96 -5.32
N ILE A 101 -8.92 29.82 -4.81
CA ILE A 101 -8.47 30.58 -3.64
C ILE A 101 -7.27 31.44 -4.03
N THR A 102 -7.52 32.74 -4.02
CA THR A 102 -6.57 33.85 -4.09
C THR A 102 -5.54 33.73 -2.98
N VAL A 103 -4.27 33.59 -3.36
CA VAL A 103 -3.13 33.60 -2.44
C VAL A 103 -2.97 35.02 -1.88
N THR A 104 -3.21 35.19 -0.58
CA THR A 104 -2.77 36.39 0.16
C THR A 104 -1.44 36.04 0.80
N GLU A 105 -0.42 36.82 0.46
CA GLU A 105 0.97 36.65 0.88
C GLU A 105 1.10 36.69 2.42
N GLU A 106 2.10 35.96 2.94
CA GLU A 106 2.54 35.92 4.34
C GLU A 106 1.88 34.89 5.30
N LYS A 107 1.64 33.68 4.80
CA LYS A 107 1.50 32.48 5.65
C LYS A 107 2.43 31.39 5.10
N LEU A 108 3.18 30.71 5.97
CA LEU A 108 3.93 29.49 5.62
C LEU A 108 3.00 28.61 4.77
N SER A 109 3.34 28.41 3.50
CA SER A 109 2.42 27.75 2.57
C SER A 109 2.18 26.33 3.08
N THR A 110 0.92 26.01 3.35
CA THR A 110 0.54 24.65 3.77
C THR A 110 0.83 23.72 2.60
N LYS A 111 1.63 22.68 2.85
CA LYS A 111 1.97 21.68 1.84
C LYS A 111 1.00 20.52 1.95
N PHE A 112 0.68 19.91 0.81
CA PHE A 112 -0.20 18.76 0.69
C PHE A 112 0.51 17.66 -0.10
N VAL A 113 0.24 16.39 0.23
CA VAL A 113 0.80 15.25 -0.49
C VAL A 113 -0.03 14.98 -1.75
N SER A 114 0.45 15.39 -2.92
CA SER A 114 -0.21 15.22 -4.22
C SER A 114 -0.14 13.79 -4.73
N VAL A 115 1.04 13.17 -4.60
CA VAL A 115 1.33 11.82 -5.10
C VAL A 115 2.10 11.03 -4.05
N VAL A 116 1.74 9.75 -3.88
CA VAL A 116 2.49 8.78 -3.05
C VAL A 116 3.01 7.68 -3.98
N ARG A 117 4.32 7.48 -4.06
CA ARG A 117 4.95 6.42 -4.86
C ARG A 117 5.65 5.42 -3.97
N PHE A 118 5.36 4.13 -4.14
CA PHE A 118 6.16 3.04 -3.57
C PHE A 118 7.01 2.45 -4.69
N ASN A 119 8.33 2.46 -4.50
CA ASN A 119 9.31 1.94 -5.43
C ASN A 119 9.96 0.67 -4.87
N THR A 120 10.04 -0.37 -5.68
CA THR A 120 10.72 -1.63 -5.32
C THR A 120 11.16 -2.39 -6.58
N ILE A 121 11.90 -3.48 -6.39
CA ILE A 121 12.40 -4.31 -7.49
C ILE A 121 11.33 -5.33 -7.90
N PHE A 122 11.13 -5.47 -9.21
CA PHE A 122 10.25 -6.47 -9.76
C PHE A 122 10.75 -7.89 -9.46
N ASN A 123 9.87 -8.65 -8.81
CA ASN A 123 9.83 -10.10 -8.92
C ASN A 123 8.34 -10.53 -8.87
N ALA A 124 8.05 -11.73 -9.36
CA ALA A 124 6.66 -12.20 -9.47
C ALA A 124 5.94 -12.26 -8.11
N HIS A 125 6.67 -12.53 -7.03
CA HIS A 125 6.13 -12.57 -5.68
C HIS A 125 5.74 -11.17 -5.21
N THR A 126 6.65 -10.20 -5.23
CA THR A 126 6.40 -8.81 -4.83
C THR A 126 5.27 -8.19 -5.65
N TYR A 127 5.23 -8.41 -6.97
CA TYR A 127 4.12 -7.92 -7.79
C TYR A 127 2.77 -8.47 -7.32
N THR A 128 2.69 -9.78 -7.06
CA THR A 128 1.46 -10.42 -6.57
C THR A 128 1.07 -9.91 -5.18
N MET A 129 2.05 -9.69 -4.30
CA MET A 129 1.81 -9.21 -2.95
C MET A 129 1.38 -7.74 -2.93
N LEU A 130 1.94 -6.86 -3.76
CA LEU A 130 1.47 -5.49 -3.91
C LEU A 130 0.01 -5.46 -4.39
N GLN A 131 -0.36 -6.31 -5.36
CA GLN A 131 -1.76 -6.44 -5.77
C GLN A 131 -2.67 -6.97 -4.65
N ALA A 132 -2.19 -7.86 -3.79
CA ALA A 132 -2.95 -8.37 -2.66
C ALA A 132 -3.13 -7.28 -1.58
N ASN A 133 -2.10 -6.48 -1.33
CA ASN A 133 -2.13 -5.38 -0.39
C ASN A 133 -3.09 -4.27 -0.84
N LEU A 134 -3.11 -3.94 -2.14
CA LEU A 134 -4.13 -3.04 -2.70
C LEU A 134 -5.55 -3.52 -2.44
N ARG A 135 -5.82 -4.82 -2.62
CA ARG A 135 -7.13 -5.40 -2.29
C ARG A 135 -7.45 -5.32 -0.81
N ARG A 136 -6.45 -5.52 0.06
CA ARG A 136 -6.61 -5.38 1.52
C ARG A 136 -6.98 -3.93 1.89
N ASP A 137 -6.48 -2.95 1.14
CA ASP A 137 -6.82 -1.53 1.28
C ASP A 137 -8.14 -1.13 0.60
N GLY A 138 -8.88 -2.09 0.03
CA GLY A 138 -10.18 -1.86 -0.58
C GLY A 138 -10.13 -1.36 -2.03
N PHE A 139 -8.95 -1.32 -2.64
CA PHE A 139 -8.82 -1.04 -4.07
C PHE A 139 -9.18 -2.26 -4.92
N VAL A 140 -9.89 -2.00 -6.01
CA VAL A 140 -10.31 -2.99 -7.00
C VAL A 140 -9.72 -2.61 -8.36
N ILE A 141 -9.16 -3.61 -9.05
CA ILE A 141 -8.58 -3.42 -10.38
C ILE A 141 -9.68 -3.03 -11.39
N GLN A 142 -9.41 -1.96 -12.13
CA GLN A 142 -10.30 -1.42 -13.16
C GLN A 142 -9.83 -1.80 -14.55
N SER A 143 -8.52 -1.80 -14.77
CA SER A 143 -7.92 -2.17 -16.05
C SER A 143 -6.48 -2.61 -15.88
N ILE A 144 -5.98 -3.35 -16.87
CA ILE A 144 -4.56 -3.67 -16.99
C ILE A 144 -4.13 -3.64 -18.46
N VAL A 145 -2.96 -3.07 -18.70
CA VAL A 145 -2.27 -3.03 -19.98
C VAL A 145 -1.03 -3.92 -19.87
N ILE A 146 -0.82 -4.83 -20.81
CA ILE A 146 0.39 -5.65 -20.90
C ILE A 146 0.84 -5.63 -22.37
N GLY A 147 2.02 -5.05 -22.62
CA GLY A 147 2.42 -4.72 -23.99
C GLY A 147 1.42 -3.75 -24.63
N ASN A 148 0.84 -4.15 -25.77
CA ASN A 148 -0.13 -3.31 -26.52
C ASN A 148 -1.59 -3.73 -26.29
N GLU A 149 -1.83 -4.69 -25.41
CA GLU A 149 -3.17 -5.23 -25.17
C GLU A 149 -3.73 -4.70 -23.85
N VAL A 150 -5.03 -4.42 -23.84
CA VAL A 150 -5.75 -3.87 -22.69
C VAL A 150 -6.85 -4.84 -22.29
N PHE A 151 -6.95 -5.11 -20.99
CA PHE A 151 -8.09 -5.74 -20.37
C PHE A 151 -8.81 -4.72 -19.50
N ASP A 152 -10.04 -4.35 -19.88
CA ASP A 152 -10.88 -3.38 -19.18
C ASP A 152 -11.95 -4.13 -18.37
N VAL A 153 -11.73 -4.22 -17.06
CA VAL A 153 -12.58 -5.01 -16.15
C VAL A 153 -13.98 -4.43 -16.08
N VAL A 154 -14.12 -3.11 -16.13
CA VAL A 154 -15.41 -2.42 -16.07
C VAL A 154 -16.25 -2.76 -17.30
N LYS A 155 -15.65 -2.72 -18.49
CA LYS A 155 -16.33 -3.10 -19.73
C LYS A 155 -16.70 -4.58 -19.75
N GLU A 156 -15.80 -5.46 -19.32
CA GLU A 156 -16.06 -6.91 -19.28
C GLU A 156 -17.17 -7.27 -18.29
N LEU A 157 -17.23 -6.63 -17.12
CA LEU A 157 -18.33 -6.82 -16.17
C LEU A 157 -19.66 -6.32 -16.71
N ALA A 158 -19.68 -5.18 -17.43
CA ALA A 158 -20.88 -4.67 -18.08
C ALA A 158 -21.39 -5.62 -19.18
N ALA A 159 -20.48 -6.16 -20.00
CA ALA A 159 -20.80 -7.14 -21.03
C ALA A 159 -21.32 -8.46 -20.43
N ALA A 160 -20.65 -8.99 -19.39
CA ALA A 160 -21.08 -10.19 -18.68
C ALA A 160 -22.50 -10.03 -18.12
N LYS A 161 -22.82 -8.88 -17.53
CA LYS A 161 -24.17 -8.57 -17.04
C LYS A 161 -25.21 -8.59 -18.16
N GLN A 162 -24.90 -8.03 -19.34
CA GLN A 162 -25.81 -8.07 -20.50
C GLN A 162 -26.03 -9.49 -21.02
N GLN A 163 -25.03 -10.35 -20.88
CA GLN A 163 -25.05 -11.75 -21.33
C GLN A 163 -25.52 -12.73 -20.25
N ASN A 164 -25.91 -12.23 -19.07
CA ASN A 164 -26.27 -13.03 -17.90
C ASN A 164 -25.16 -14.02 -17.47
N GLU A 165 -23.89 -13.65 -17.72
CA GLU A 165 -22.71 -14.34 -17.22
C GLU A 165 -22.41 -13.90 -15.78
N SER A 166 -21.82 -14.78 -14.98
CA SER A 166 -21.47 -14.44 -13.60
C SER A 166 -20.19 -13.58 -13.55
N PRO A 167 -20.02 -12.68 -12.56
CA PRO A 167 -18.80 -11.87 -12.41
C PRO A 167 -17.50 -12.70 -12.32
N GLN A 168 -17.57 -13.91 -11.77
CA GLN A 168 -16.44 -14.84 -11.68
C GLN A 168 -15.89 -15.28 -13.04
N SER A 169 -16.71 -15.21 -14.10
CA SER A 169 -16.23 -15.42 -15.47
C SER A 169 -15.23 -14.34 -15.90
N VAL A 170 -15.45 -13.08 -15.49
CA VAL A 170 -14.55 -11.96 -15.76
C VAL A 170 -13.26 -12.10 -14.97
N ASP A 171 -13.34 -12.53 -13.70
CA ASP A 171 -12.15 -12.84 -12.89
C ASP A 171 -11.28 -13.90 -13.56
N THR A 172 -11.92 -14.95 -14.10
CA THR A 172 -11.22 -16.03 -14.83
C THR A 172 -10.55 -15.49 -16.10
N LYS A 173 -11.25 -14.66 -16.89
CA LYS A 173 -10.70 -14.01 -18.10
C LYS A 173 -9.50 -13.12 -17.74
N LEU A 174 -9.60 -12.33 -16.68
CA LEU A 174 -8.53 -11.44 -16.21
C LEU A 174 -7.29 -12.21 -15.76
N ILE A 175 -7.45 -13.26 -14.95
CA ILE A 175 -6.32 -14.11 -14.50
C ILE A 175 -5.64 -14.77 -15.70
N THR A 176 -6.41 -15.28 -16.66
CA THR A 176 -5.85 -15.84 -17.90
C THR A 176 -5.09 -14.79 -18.70
N PHE A 177 -5.64 -13.58 -18.86
CA PHE A 177 -4.98 -12.47 -19.54
C PHE A 177 -3.61 -12.15 -18.93
N MET A 178 -3.53 -12.03 -17.60
CA MET A 178 -2.30 -11.75 -16.86
C MET A 178 -1.28 -12.89 -16.96
N ASN A 179 -1.73 -14.15 -16.86
CA ASN A 179 -0.83 -15.30 -16.83
C ASN A 179 -0.19 -15.61 -18.19
N GLN A 180 -0.91 -15.37 -19.29
CA GLN A 180 -0.40 -15.62 -20.64
C GLN A 180 0.78 -14.70 -21.02
N ARG A 181 0.96 -13.59 -20.32
CA ARG A 181 1.86 -12.49 -20.74
C ARG A 181 2.95 -12.16 -19.71
N ARG A 182 3.26 -13.10 -18.81
CA ARG A 182 4.23 -12.90 -17.70
C ARG A 182 5.64 -12.47 -18.15
N LEU A 183 6.04 -12.85 -19.37
CA LEU A 183 7.37 -12.56 -19.93
C LEU A 183 7.49 -11.14 -20.49
N VAL A 184 6.38 -10.43 -20.70
CA VAL A 184 6.41 -9.03 -21.13
C VAL A 184 6.92 -8.19 -19.96
N SER A 185 7.89 -7.31 -20.24
CA SER A 185 8.55 -6.50 -19.20
C SER A 185 7.65 -5.38 -18.69
N ASP A 186 6.82 -4.83 -19.56
CA ASP A 186 6.11 -3.58 -19.27
C ASP A 186 4.61 -3.85 -19.14
N GLN A 187 4.07 -3.45 -17.99
CA GLN A 187 2.65 -3.61 -17.66
C GLN A 187 2.22 -2.50 -16.70
N ALA A 188 0.98 -2.07 -16.84
CA ALA A 188 0.38 -1.03 -16.01
C ALA A 188 -1.04 -1.43 -15.65
N SER A 189 -1.37 -1.43 -14.37
CA SER A 189 -2.73 -1.70 -13.89
C SER A 189 -3.28 -0.51 -13.13
N THR A 190 -4.55 -0.20 -13.35
CA THR A 190 -5.28 0.89 -12.67
C THR A 190 -6.23 0.31 -11.64
N TRP A 191 -6.23 0.87 -10.44
CA TRP A 191 -6.99 0.42 -9.29
C TRP A 191 -7.72 1.59 -8.64
N MET A 192 -8.94 1.36 -8.18
CA MET A 192 -9.82 2.39 -7.62
C MET A 192 -10.66 1.80 -6.49
N THR A 193 -11.14 2.65 -5.59
CA THR A 193 -12.21 2.25 -4.66
C THR A 193 -13.49 2.13 -5.47
N GLY A 194 -14.12 0.96 -5.50
CA GLY A 194 -15.11 0.57 -6.54
C GLY A 194 -16.39 1.43 -6.72
N LYS A 195 -16.48 2.62 -6.12
CA LYS A 195 -17.56 3.59 -6.28
C LYS A 195 -17.08 4.99 -6.69
N ASP A 196 -15.82 5.34 -6.43
CA ASP A 196 -15.33 6.71 -6.56
C ASP A 196 -14.31 6.83 -7.69
N SER A 197 -14.26 8.01 -8.32
CA SER A 197 -13.27 8.31 -9.36
C SER A 197 -11.87 8.57 -8.80
N SER A 198 -11.73 8.75 -7.48
CA SER A 198 -10.52 9.19 -6.79
C SER A 198 -10.54 8.71 -5.33
N PRO A 199 -9.41 8.32 -4.72
CA PRO A 199 -8.06 8.25 -5.30
C PRO A 199 -7.89 7.10 -6.31
N LYS A 200 -6.97 7.27 -7.25
CA LYS A 200 -6.54 6.23 -8.20
C LYS A 200 -5.18 5.71 -7.80
N VAL A 201 -4.97 4.42 -8.01
CA VAL A 201 -3.66 3.79 -7.90
C VAL A 201 -3.24 3.19 -9.23
N ARG A 202 -2.01 3.47 -9.65
CA ARG A 202 -1.35 2.80 -10.78
C ARG A 202 -0.26 1.89 -10.24
N LEU A 203 -0.32 0.61 -10.57
CA LEU A 203 0.77 -0.33 -10.34
C LEU A 203 1.47 -0.60 -11.67
N LEU A 204 2.67 -0.08 -11.79
CA LEU A 204 3.52 -0.04 -12.96
C LEU A 204 4.67 -1.04 -12.78
N ARG A 205 4.98 -1.78 -13.84
CA ARG A 205 6.22 -2.52 -14.00
C ARG A 205 6.90 -2.00 -15.26
N GLU A 206 8.13 -1.53 -15.09
CA GLU A 206 8.97 -1.04 -16.18
C GLU A 206 10.32 -1.75 -16.05
N GLY A 207 10.58 -2.70 -16.94
CA GLY A 207 11.75 -3.57 -16.82
C GLY A 207 11.82 -4.31 -15.47
N SER A 208 12.78 -3.93 -14.64
CA SER A 208 13.04 -4.50 -13.31
C SER A 208 12.45 -3.67 -12.16
N THR A 209 11.77 -2.57 -12.44
CA THR A 209 11.22 -1.66 -11.42
C THR A 209 9.73 -1.89 -11.27
N LEU A 210 9.25 -1.88 -10.03
CA LEU A 210 7.84 -1.78 -9.68
C LEU A 210 7.59 -0.44 -8.99
N THR A 211 6.60 0.27 -9.51
CA THR A 211 6.14 1.54 -8.93
C THR A 211 4.64 1.45 -8.68
N LEU A 212 4.24 1.68 -7.45
CA LEU A 212 2.84 1.82 -7.04
C LEU A 212 2.59 3.29 -6.73
N GLU A 213 1.80 3.96 -7.57
CA GLU A 213 1.56 5.40 -7.49
C GLU A 213 0.10 5.66 -7.13
N LEU A 214 -0.14 6.34 -6.01
CA LEU A 214 -1.46 6.85 -5.61
C LEU A 214 -1.54 8.35 -5.89
N PHE A 215 -2.57 8.78 -6.60
CA PHE A 215 -2.86 10.18 -6.87
C PHE A 215 -4.36 10.45 -6.83
N ARG A 216 -4.72 11.72 -6.71
CA ARG A 216 -6.10 12.19 -6.69
C ARG A 216 -6.35 13.07 -7.90
N GLU A 217 -7.32 12.70 -8.72
CA GLU A 217 -7.80 13.58 -9.77
C GLU A 217 -8.74 14.61 -9.16
N ALA A 218 -8.65 15.85 -9.63
CA ALA A 218 -9.64 16.87 -9.32
C ALA A 218 -11.01 16.41 -9.88
N LEU A 219 -12.05 16.49 -9.05
CA LEU A 219 -13.44 16.21 -9.46
C LEU A 219 -13.98 17.34 -10.35
#